data_AF-A0A6B3EG77-F1
#
_entry.id   AF-A0A6B3EG77-F1
#
_cell.length_a   1.000
_cell.length_b   1.000
_cell.length_c   1.000
_cell.angle_alpha   90.00
_cell.angle_beta   90.00
_cell.angle_gamma   90.00
#
_symmetry.space_group_name_H-M   'P 1'
#
loop_
_entity.id
_entity.type
_entity.pdbx_description
1 polymer ?
#
loop_
_entity_poly.entity_id
_entity_poly.type
_entity_poly.pdbx_seq_one_letter_code
_entity_poly.pdbx_strand_id
1 'polypeptide(L)'
;RVVAATFWRRSSRTDFTAWPTRGDRTEDVRLLRRALTVWARPGGGVRTSATPRTPTGPPMGAPQLLYAGEVGASAVVLFYDGLRVVRYAEPRNADPSEGAALDFARVDGADAASSGALVVERAAGRVRYLTAPWVRTASLRDLLAPDRAPSPLHRTPDGVTDAPADTGAAGGCRSWDAVELSDGTTDRLVTDLGELAPARLTSGPPSQPHDVAGRSELESWARTACLLPSVRSHGVRSVNSWTYATQPLPDGDGSARWLCTRAETWRGTGSRVLAQFQAPSARPPGSRPPGVVAARSEDSPACGKRTPRVLAGVLWKSRGGRWYVLAAGSEQFTSLTTSGGVTGSARGRLLAVPAGAGDRARLNGRLGDGSQVGALR
;
A
#
# COMPACT_ATOMS: atom_id res chain seq x y z
N ARG A 1 -23.74 9.13 -16.23
CA ARG A 1 -23.18 10.45 -16.61
C ARG A 1 -21.88 10.24 -17.38
N VAL A 2 -21.74 10.85 -18.56
CA VAL A 2 -20.50 10.82 -19.37
C VAL A 2 -19.69 12.10 -19.09
N VAL A 3 -18.36 12.00 -19.08
CA VAL A 3 -17.45 13.14 -18.86
C VAL A 3 -16.54 13.31 -20.08
N ALA A 4 -16.46 14.54 -20.59
CA ALA A 4 -15.71 14.86 -21.81
C ALA A 4 -14.19 14.64 -21.67
N ALA A 5 -13.55 14.21 -22.76
CA ALA A 5 -12.13 13.82 -22.79
C ALA A 5 -11.15 14.87 -22.23
N THR A 6 -11.44 16.15 -22.40
CA THR A 6 -10.57 17.27 -21.98
C THR A 6 -10.97 17.88 -20.63
N PHE A 7 -12.00 17.36 -19.95
CA PHE A 7 -12.52 17.94 -18.71
C PHE A 7 -11.45 18.04 -17.62
N TRP A 8 -10.65 17.00 -17.44
CA TRP A 8 -9.58 16.95 -16.43
C TRP A 8 -8.54 18.08 -16.57
N ARG A 9 -8.36 18.65 -17.77
CA ARG A 9 -7.40 19.75 -18.01
C ARG A 9 -7.86 21.09 -17.42
N ARG A 10 -9.17 21.25 -17.20
CA ARG A 10 -9.80 22.47 -16.69
C ARG A 10 -10.40 22.31 -15.29
N SER A 11 -10.49 21.07 -14.81
CA SER A 11 -10.97 20.76 -13.47
C SER A 11 -10.01 21.31 -12.43
N SER A 12 -10.54 21.95 -11.38
CA SER A 12 -9.75 22.29 -10.19
C SER A 12 -9.49 21.07 -9.30
N ARG A 13 -10.22 19.97 -9.53
CA ARG A 13 -10.03 18.68 -8.85
C ARG A 13 -9.21 17.75 -9.72
N THR A 14 -8.29 17.02 -9.09
CA THR A 14 -7.49 15.98 -9.72
C THR A 14 -7.75 14.66 -9.00
N ASP A 15 -8.95 14.10 -9.20
CA ASP A 15 -9.40 12.83 -8.62
C ASP A 15 -10.36 12.12 -9.59
N PHE A 16 -11.04 11.05 -9.14
CA PHE A 16 -12.01 10.31 -9.97
C PHE A 16 -13.16 11.18 -10.53
N THR A 17 -13.53 12.30 -9.90
CA THR A 17 -14.55 13.22 -10.43
C THR A 17 -14.13 13.87 -11.75
N ALA A 18 -12.82 13.97 -11.99
CA ALA A 18 -12.24 14.60 -13.17
C ALA A 18 -11.90 13.60 -14.29
N TRP A 19 -11.98 12.30 -14.04
CA TRP A 19 -11.67 11.28 -15.04
C TRP A 19 -12.66 11.34 -16.22
N PRO A 20 -12.19 11.48 -17.47
CA PRO A 20 -13.06 11.38 -18.63
C PRO A 20 -13.56 9.95 -18.81
N THR A 21 -14.70 9.82 -19.48
CA THR A 21 -15.19 8.53 -19.95
C THR A 21 -14.27 8.02 -21.08
N ARG A 22 -13.78 6.78 -20.97
CA ARG A 22 -12.86 6.15 -21.95
C ARG A 22 -13.27 4.71 -22.30
N GLY A 23 -12.71 4.15 -23.37
CA GLY A 23 -12.97 2.79 -23.82
C GLY A 23 -13.93 2.69 -25.01
N ASP A 24 -13.82 1.56 -25.70
CA ASP A 24 -14.48 1.25 -26.98
C ASP A 24 -15.94 0.83 -26.86
N ARG A 25 -16.45 0.61 -25.64
CA ARG A 25 -17.84 0.21 -25.35
C ARG A 25 -18.64 1.29 -24.61
N THR A 26 -18.18 2.54 -24.66
CA THR A 26 -18.83 3.66 -23.98
C THR A 26 -20.20 4.03 -24.55
N GLU A 27 -20.49 3.62 -25.79
CA GLU A 27 -21.79 3.79 -26.45
C GLU A 27 -22.65 2.50 -26.46
N ASP A 28 -22.15 1.39 -25.86
CA ASP A 28 -22.91 0.15 -25.77
C ASP A 28 -24.00 0.24 -24.69
N VAL A 29 -25.15 0.79 -25.08
CA VAL A 29 -26.30 0.97 -24.19
C VAL A 29 -26.79 -0.35 -23.57
N ARG A 30 -26.62 -1.50 -24.26
CA ARG A 30 -27.06 -2.80 -23.74
C ARG A 30 -26.16 -3.24 -22.59
N LEU A 31 -24.84 -3.16 -22.77
CA LEU A 31 -23.85 -3.42 -21.72
C LEU A 31 -24.05 -2.49 -20.52
N LEU A 32 -24.15 -1.18 -20.77
CA LEU A 32 -24.30 -0.18 -19.70
C LEU A 32 -25.59 -0.38 -18.90
N ARG A 33 -26.71 -0.70 -19.58
CA ARG A 33 -27.98 -0.99 -18.90
C ARG A 33 -27.89 -2.26 -18.06
N ARG A 34 -27.25 -3.33 -18.56
CA ARG A 34 -27.00 -4.55 -17.77
C ARG A 34 -26.17 -4.24 -16.52
N ALA A 35 -25.04 -3.56 -16.68
CA ALA A 35 -24.15 -3.21 -15.58
C ALA A 35 -24.87 -2.40 -14.49
N LEU A 36 -25.68 -1.41 -14.86
CA LEU A 36 -26.49 -0.62 -13.91
C LEU A 36 -27.60 -1.43 -13.26
N THR A 37 -28.24 -2.35 -14.01
CA THR A 37 -29.28 -3.24 -13.48
C THR A 37 -28.70 -4.19 -12.44
N VAL A 38 -27.55 -4.81 -12.75
CA VAL A 38 -26.82 -5.71 -11.85
C VAL A 38 -26.34 -4.97 -10.61
N TRP A 39 -25.83 -3.74 -10.74
CA TRP A 39 -25.49 -2.93 -9.57
C TRP A 39 -26.72 -2.62 -8.71
N ALA A 40 -27.84 -2.22 -9.32
CA ALA A 40 -29.04 -1.90 -8.56
C ALA A 40 -29.59 -3.12 -7.79
N ARG A 41 -29.55 -4.31 -8.41
CA ARG A 41 -30.06 -5.56 -7.85
C ARG A 41 -29.25 -6.76 -8.39
N PRO A 42 -28.18 -7.18 -7.69
CA PRO A 42 -27.38 -8.33 -8.13
C PRO A 42 -28.22 -9.62 -8.11
N GLY A 43 -28.24 -10.34 -9.23
CA GLY A 43 -28.88 -11.66 -9.32
C GLY A 43 -28.00 -12.78 -8.71
N GLY A 44 -28.58 -13.96 -8.50
CA GLY A 44 -27.88 -15.09 -7.84
C GLY A 44 -26.62 -15.60 -8.55
N GLY A 45 -26.49 -15.37 -9.87
CA GLY A 45 -25.28 -15.71 -10.65
C GLY A 45 -24.17 -14.66 -10.61
N VAL A 46 -24.37 -13.52 -9.92
CA VAL A 46 -23.39 -12.41 -9.88
C VAL A 46 -22.46 -12.59 -8.68
N ARG A 47 -21.16 -12.72 -8.97
CA ARG A 47 -20.13 -12.73 -7.92
C ARG A 47 -19.90 -11.31 -7.44
N THR A 48 -20.31 -11.02 -6.21
CA THR A 48 -20.11 -9.70 -5.61
C THR A 48 -18.91 -9.70 -4.67
N SER A 49 -18.03 -8.71 -4.80
CA SER A 49 -16.94 -8.45 -3.86
C SER A 49 -16.94 -7.00 -3.43
N ALA A 50 -16.42 -6.72 -2.24
CA ALA A 50 -16.32 -5.36 -1.74
C ALA A 50 -15.08 -5.19 -0.88
N THR A 51 -14.38 -4.06 -1.04
CA THR A 51 -13.44 -3.57 -0.05
C THR A 51 -14.11 -3.59 1.34
N PRO A 52 -13.47 -4.05 2.42
CA PRO A 52 -14.13 -4.24 3.70
C PRO A 52 -14.94 -3.04 4.18
N ARG A 53 -16.20 -3.31 4.55
CA ARG A 53 -17.16 -2.30 5.06
C ARG A 53 -17.49 -1.17 4.06
N THR A 54 -17.34 -1.45 2.77
CA THR A 54 -17.89 -0.62 1.69
C THR A 54 -19.37 -0.94 1.51
N PRO A 55 -20.28 0.06 1.46
CA PRO A 55 -21.67 -0.19 1.12
C PRO A 55 -21.77 -0.87 -0.25
N THR A 56 -22.64 -1.87 -0.39
CA THR A 56 -22.89 -2.60 -1.65
C THR A 56 -24.26 -2.28 -2.25
N GLY A 57 -24.97 -1.30 -1.69
CA GLY A 57 -26.27 -0.85 -2.17
C GLY A 57 -26.22 -0.17 -3.55
N PRO A 58 -27.40 0.15 -4.11
CA PRO A 58 -27.54 0.79 -5.41
C PRO A 58 -26.79 2.14 -5.49
N PRO A 59 -26.58 2.68 -6.70
CA PRO A 59 -26.00 4.01 -6.83
C PRO A 59 -26.91 5.06 -6.18
N MET A 60 -26.31 5.97 -5.39
CA MET A 60 -27.03 7.02 -4.65
C MET A 60 -27.52 8.18 -5.55
N GLY A 61 -27.14 8.17 -6.82
CA GLY A 61 -27.46 9.16 -7.84
C GLY A 61 -26.98 8.68 -9.20
N ALA A 62 -27.01 9.53 -10.23
CA ALA A 62 -26.52 9.14 -11.56
C ALA A 62 -24.99 8.92 -11.55
N PRO A 63 -24.49 7.68 -11.63
CA PRO A 63 -23.06 7.43 -11.53
C PRO A 63 -22.35 7.96 -12.78
N GLN A 64 -21.11 8.41 -12.60
CA GLN A 64 -20.19 8.74 -13.67
C GLN A 64 -19.64 7.46 -14.30
N LEU A 65 -19.65 7.38 -15.63
CA LEU A 65 -18.97 6.33 -16.37
C LEU A 65 -17.50 6.71 -16.51
N LEU A 66 -16.61 5.93 -15.88
CA LEU A 66 -15.17 6.11 -15.98
C LEU A 66 -14.61 5.37 -17.20
N TYR A 67 -15.08 4.14 -17.42
CA TYR A 67 -14.60 3.28 -18.49
C TYR A 67 -15.65 2.26 -18.91
N ALA A 68 -15.74 1.98 -20.21
CA ALA A 68 -16.43 0.80 -20.72
C ALA A 68 -15.64 0.26 -21.91
N GLY A 69 -15.17 -0.98 -21.83
CA GLY A 69 -14.40 -1.58 -22.90
C GLY A 69 -14.02 -3.02 -22.69
N GLU A 70 -13.41 -3.60 -23.72
CA GLU A 70 -12.92 -4.98 -23.68
C GLU A 70 -11.55 -5.04 -23.00
N VAL A 71 -11.43 -5.90 -22.00
CA VAL A 71 -10.19 -6.10 -21.24
C VAL A 71 -9.96 -7.61 -21.09
N GLY A 72 -8.93 -8.11 -21.76
CA GLY A 72 -8.63 -9.54 -21.77
C GLY A 72 -9.81 -10.35 -22.32
N ALA A 73 -10.36 -11.25 -21.50
CA ALA A 73 -11.50 -12.09 -21.87
C ALA A 73 -12.86 -11.51 -21.44
N SER A 74 -12.89 -10.30 -20.89
CA SER A 74 -14.08 -9.70 -20.29
C SER A 74 -14.48 -8.38 -20.95
N ALA A 75 -15.79 -8.09 -21.00
CA ALA A 75 -16.30 -6.74 -21.14
C ALA A 75 -16.38 -6.10 -19.75
N VAL A 76 -15.76 -4.93 -19.57
CA VAL A 76 -15.62 -4.26 -18.27
C VAL A 76 -16.29 -2.90 -18.30
N VAL A 77 -17.01 -2.56 -17.23
CA VAL A 77 -17.56 -1.23 -17.00
C VAL A 77 -17.12 -0.74 -15.61
N LEU A 78 -16.58 0.47 -15.54
CA LEU A 78 -16.24 1.16 -14.30
C LEU A 78 -17.14 2.39 -14.11
N PHE A 79 -17.80 2.44 -12.96
CA PHE A 79 -18.59 3.57 -12.52
C PHE A 79 -17.99 4.23 -11.28
N TYR A 80 -18.30 5.52 -11.09
CA TYR A 80 -18.01 6.26 -9.87
C TYR A 80 -19.26 7.03 -9.42
N ASP A 81 -19.69 6.83 -8.17
CA ASP A 81 -20.89 7.48 -7.61
C ASP A 81 -20.60 8.67 -6.67
N GLY A 82 -19.34 9.09 -6.56
CA GLY A 82 -18.90 10.12 -5.61
C GLY A 82 -18.30 9.56 -4.32
N LEU A 83 -18.56 8.28 -3.98
CA LEU A 83 -18.03 7.61 -2.80
C LEU A 83 -17.25 6.33 -3.13
N ARG A 84 -17.70 5.60 -4.16
CA ARG A 84 -17.21 4.29 -4.54
C ARG A 84 -16.93 4.22 -6.02
N VAL A 85 -15.92 3.44 -6.37
CA VAL A 85 -15.78 2.88 -7.71
C VAL A 85 -16.46 1.52 -7.72
N VAL A 86 -17.27 1.27 -8.75
CA VAL A 86 -17.92 -0.01 -8.98
C VAL A 86 -17.48 -0.58 -10.31
N ARG A 87 -16.99 -1.81 -10.29
CA ARG A 87 -16.56 -2.55 -11.47
C ARG A 87 -17.58 -3.63 -11.77
N TYR A 88 -18.12 -3.60 -12.98
CA TYR A 88 -18.85 -4.70 -13.57
C TYR A 88 -17.97 -5.39 -14.59
N ALA A 89 -17.95 -6.72 -14.61
CA ALA A 89 -17.26 -7.50 -15.63
C ALA A 89 -18.10 -8.72 -16.04
N GLU A 90 -18.31 -8.92 -17.33
CA GLU A 90 -18.94 -10.11 -17.90
C GLU A 90 -18.01 -10.75 -18.95
N PRO A 91 -18.10 -12.07 -19.19
CA PRO A 91 -17.36 -12.71 -20.29
C PRO A 91 -17.69 -12.04 -21.63
N ARG A 92 -16.67 -11.75 -22.44
CA ARG A 92 -16.85 -11.02 -23.72
C ARG A 92 -17.73 -11.77 -24.74
N ASN A 93 -17.60 -13.09 -24.79
CA ASN A 93 -18.20 -13.96 -25.81
C ASN A 93 -19.15 -15.02 -25.24
N ALA A 94 -19.42 -14.97 -23.94
CA ALA A 94 -20.23 -15.98 -23.27
C ALA A 94 -21.59 -15.41 -22.88
N ASP A 95 -22.54 -16.30 -22.57
CA ASP A 95 -23.84 -15.88 -22.07
C ASP A 95 -23.61 -15.06 -20.79
N PRO A 96 -24.18 -13.85 -20.63
CA PRO A 96 -24.15 -13.12 -19.37
C PRO A 96 -24.63 -13.94 -18.16
N SER A 97 -25.38 -15.03 -18.39
CA SER A 97 -25.77 -16.01 -17.38
C SER A 97 -24.61 -16.89 -16.86
N GLU A 98 -23.48 -16.98 -17.57
CA GLU A 98 -22.24 -17.65 -17.13
C GLU A 98 -21.51 -16.90 -16.01
N GLY A 99 -22.05 -15.75 -15.60
CA GLY A 99 -21.73 -15.09 -14.33
C GLY A 99 -20.95 -13.81 -14.51
N ALA A 100 -21.56 -12.70 -14.10
CA ALA A 100 -20.89 -11.41 -13.99
C ALA A 100 -20.17 -11.28 -12.64
N ALA A 101 -19.15 -10.43 -12.60
CA ALA A 101 -18.55 -9.94 -11.37
C ALA A 101 -18.98 -8.50 -11.12
N LEU A 102 -19.24 -8.19 -9.84
CA LEU A 102 -19.56 -6.84 -9.37
C LEU A 102 -18.69 -6.53 -8.16
N ASP A 103 -17.69 -5.67 -8.35
CA ASP A 103 -16.71 -5.33 -7.33
C ASP A 103 -16.90 -3.88 -6.86
N PHE A 104 -16.91 -3.67 -5.55
CA PHE A 104 -17.08 -2.36 -4.92
C PHE A 104 -15.79 -1.93 -4.22
N ALA A 105 -15.26 -0.76 -4.59
CA ALA A 105 -14.15 -0.16 -3.87
C ALA A 105 -14.52 1.22 -3.34
N ARG A 106 -14.27 1.41 -2.04
CA ARG A 106 -14.36 2.70 -1.39
C ARG A 106 -13.20 3.58 -1.83
N VAL A 107 -13.50 4.81 -2.26
CA VAL A 107 -12.51 5.79 -2.75
C VAL A 107 -12.86 7.23 -2.32
N ASP A 108 -13.60 7.38 -1.23
CA ASP A 108 -13.94 8.71 -0.71
C ASP A 108 -12.69 9.46 -0.24
N GLY A 109 -12.67 10.77 -0.50
CA GLY A 109 -11.51 11.61 -0.19
C GLY A 109 -10.27 11.30 -1.05
N ALA A 110 -10.44 10.64 -2.19
CA ALA A 110 -9.37 10.46 -3.16
C ALA A 110 -8.87 11.81 -3.70
N ASP A 111 -7.59 11.84 -4.01
CA ASP A 111 -6.83 12.98 -4.51
C ASP A 111 -5.95 12.54 -5.69
N ALA A 112 -5.10 13.42 -6.21
CA ALA A 112 -4.24 13.14 -7.35
C ALA A 112 -3.32 11.94 -7.10
N ALA A 113 -2.87 11.79 -5.85
CA ALA A 113 -1.93 10.76 -5.45
C ALA A 113 -2.59 9.38 -5.27
N SER A 114 -3.88 9.35 -4.94
CA SER A 114 -4.66 8.11 -4.70
C SER A 114 -5.65 7.76 -5.81
N SER A 115 -5.76 8.61 -6.85
CA SER A 115 -6.60 8.40 -8.03
C SER A 115 -5.77 8.16 -9.29
N GLY A 116 -4.59 7.55 -9.17
CA GLY A 116 -3.66 7.34 -10.28
C GLY A 116 -3.99 6.15 -11.18
N ALA A 117 -4.66 5.12 -10.64
CA ALA A 117 -5.03 3.92 -11.38
C ALA A 117 -6.20 3.18 -10.71
N LEU A 118 -6.85 2.30 -11.46
CA LEU A 118 -7.86 1.34 -11.01
C LEU A 118 -7.61 -0.01 -11.67
N VAL A 119 -7.78 -1.10 -10.94
CA VAL A 119 -7.71 -2.46 -11.49
C VAL A 119 -8.91 -2.71 -12.39
N VAL A 120 -8.63 -3.12 -13.63
CA VAL A 120 -9.62 -3.48 -14.66
C VAL A 120 -9.60 -4.94 -15.05
N GLU A 121 -8.70 -5.76 -14.51
CA GLU A 121 -8.81 -7.21 -14.62
C GLU A 121 -7.88 -7.89 -13.62
N ARG A 122 -8.33 -9.01 -13.06
CA ARG A 122 -7.49 -10.00 -12.40
C ARG A 122 -7.81 -11.35 -13.01
N ALA A 123 -6.88 -11.90 -13.78
CA ALA A 123 -7.07 -13.18 -14.45
C ALA A 123 -5.73 -13.92 -14.56
N ALA A 124 -5.75 -15.23 -14.27
CA ALA A 124 -4.59 -16.11 -14.39
C ALA A 124 -3.30 -15.58 -13.71
N GLY A 125 -3.43 -14.98 -12.53
CA GLY A 125 -2.29 -14.42 -11.79
C GLY A 125 -1.67 -13.19 -12.47
N ARG A 126 -2.45 -12.45 -13.25
CA ARG A 126 -2.06 -11.18 -13.87
C ARG A 126 -3.09 -10.10 -13.56
N VAL A 127 -2.64 -8.85 -13.54
CA VAL A 127 -3.48 -7.69 -13.23
C VAL A 127 -3.34 -6.63 -14.31
N ARG A 128 -4.46 -6.05 -14.76
CA ARG A 128 -4.46 -4.89 -15.66
C ARG A 128 -4.98 -3.66 -14.93
N TYR A 129 -4.42 -2.50 -15.24
CA TYR A 129 -4.82 -1.23 -14.65
C TYR A 129 -5.34 -0.27 -15.72
N LEU A 130 -6.40 0.46 -15.40
CA LEU A 130 -6.76 1.69 -16.07
C LEU A 130 -6.08 2.85 -15.33
N THR A 131 -5.18 3.56 -16.00
CA THR A 131 -4.50 4.71 -15.40
C THR A 131 -5.34 5.98 -15.50
N ALA A 132 -5.04 6.97 -14.65
CA ALA A 132 -5.64 8.30 -14.72
C ALA A 132 -5.29 9.03 -16.05
N PRO A 133 -6.09 10.03 -16.47
CA PRO A 133 -5.85 10.74 -17.74
C PRO A 133 -4.58 11.59 -17.74
N TRP A 134 -4.06 11.99 -16.58
CA TRP A 134 -2.82 12.75 -16.44
C TRP A 134 -1.56 11.87 -16.40
N VAL A 135 -1.70 10.55 -16.32
CA VAL A 135 -0.56 9.62 -16.37
C VAL A 135 0.00 9.58 -17.79
N ARG A 136 1.26 9.98 -17.92
CA ARG A 136 2.01 9.98 -19.19
C ARG A 136 2.67 8.64 -19.44
N THR A 137 3.36 8.10 -18.44
CA THR A 137 4.05 6.81 -18.55
C THR A 137 3.69 5.90 -17.38
N ALA A 138 3.74 4.59 -17.64
CA ALA A 138 3.68 3.57 -16.61
C ALA A 138 4.88 2.64 -16.80
N SER A 139 5.42 2.15 -15.69
CA SER A 139 6.53 1.20 -15.67
C SER A 139 6.36 0.23 -14.49
N LEU A 140 7.02 -0.92 -14.58
CA LEU A 140 7.07 -1.91 -13.50
C LEU A 140 8.40 -1.79 -12.78
N ARG A 141 8.33 -1.75 -11.45
CA ARG A 141 9.49 -1.71 -10.56
C ARG A 141 9.42 -2.88 -9.59
N ASP A 142 10.37 -3.79 -9.69
CA ASP A 142 10.59 -4.80 -8.66
C ASP A 142 11.20 -4.15 -7.42
N LEU A 143 10.41 -4.05 -6.35
CA LEU A 143 10.85 -3.44 -5.09
C LEU A 143 12.02 -4.21 -4.46
N LEU A 144 12.17 -5.51 -4.74
CA LEU A 144 13.28 -6.31 -4.21
C LEU A 144 14.58 -6.09 -5.00
N ALA A 145 14.53 -5.42 -6.14
CA ALA A 145 15.70 -5.09 -6.96
C ALA A 145 15.89 -3.56 -7.06
N PRO A 146 16.26 -2.88 -5.95
CA PRO A 146 16.25 -1.41 -5.88
C PRO A 146 17.24 -0.73 -6.83
N ASP A 147 18.29 -1.42 -7.26
CA ASP A 147 19.28 -0.91 -8.23
C ASP A 147 18.85 -1.14 -9.69
N ARG A 148 17.78 -1.90 -9.93
CA ARG A 148 17.28 -2.17 -11.28
C ARG A 148 16.39 -1.02 -11.75
N ALA A 149 16.62 -0.57 -12.98
CA ALA A 149 15.74 0.39 -13.64
C ALA A 149 14.34 -0.22 -13.85
N PRO A 150 13.28 0.61 -13.80
CA PRO A 150 11.93 0.13 -14.01
C PRO A 150 11.73 -0.21 -15.49
N SER A 151 11.01 -1.28 -15.79
CA SER A 151 10.74 -1.70 -17.17
C SER A 151 9.46 -1.01 -17.69
N PRO A 152 9.43 -0.49 -18.93
CA PRO A 152 8.22 0.12 -19.47
C PRO A 152 7.00 -0.80 -19.42
N LEU A 153 5.85 -0.26 -19.01
CA LEU A 153 4.57 -0.93 -19.05
C LEU A 153 3.72 -0.26 -20.12
N HIS A 154 3.49 -0.96 -21.22
CA HIS A 154 2.69 -0.42 -22.32
C HIS A 154 1.25 -0.14 -21.86
N ARG A 155 0.64 0.87 -22.49
CA ARG A 155 -0.73 1.32 -22.26
C ARG A 155 -1.44 1.52 -23.59
N THR A 156 -2.68 1.06 -23.67
CA THR A 156 -3.58 1.41 -24.77
C THR A 156 -3.86 2.92 -24.78
N PRO A 157 -4.37 3.47 -25.89
CA PRO A 157 -4.80 4.88 -25.95
C PRO A 157 -5.84 5.26 -24.88
N ASP A 158 -6.68 4.31 -24.46
CA ASP A 158 -7.66 4.49 -23.37
C ASP A 158 -7.04 4.44 -21.96
N GLY A 159 -5.74 4.11 -21.86
CA GLY A 159 -4.98 4.06 -20.62
C GLY A 159 -5.01 2.72 -19.90
N VAL A 160 -5.45 1.64 -20.55
CA VAL A 160 -5.37 0.29 -19.99
C VAL A 160 -3.97 -0.26 -20.18
N THR A 161 -3.34 -0.74 -19.11
CA THR A 161 -2.00 -1.32 -19.19
C THR A 161 -2.01 -2.72 -19.79
N ASP A 162 -0.85 -3.17 -20.28
CA ASP A 162 -0.55 -4.59 -20.34
C ASP A 162 -0.74 -5.25 -18.96
N ALA A 163 -0.77 -6.58 -18.92
CA ALA A 163 -1.04 -7.32 -17.68
C ALA A 163 0.26 -7.78 -17.00
N PRO A 164 0.88 -7.02 -16.08
CA PRO A 164 1.94 -7.56 -15.22
C PRO A 164 1.47 -8.79 -14.45
N ALA A 165 2.43 -9.58 -13.98
CA ALA A 165 2.15 -10.63 -13.00
C ALA A 165 1.53 -9.99 -11.74
N ASP A 166 0.52 -10.65 -11.18
CA ASP A 166 -0.09 -10.25 -9.91
C ASP A 166 0.91 -10.46 -8.78
N THR A 167 1.13 -9.42 -7.99
CA THR A 167 2.01 -9.51 -6.83
C THR A 167 1.38 -10.37 -5.75
N GLY A 168 2.14 -11.38 -5.30
CA GLY A 168 1.72 -12.22 -4.16
C GLY A 168 0.90 -13.46 -4.53
N ALA A 169 0.89 -13.90 -5.79
CA ALA A 169 0.41 -15.23 -6.15
C ALA A 169 1.52 -16.29 -5.91
N ALA A 170 1.38 -17.04 -4.81
CA ALA A 170 2.05 -18.29 -4.45
C ALA A 170 3.61 -18.34 -4.38
N GLY A 171 4.12 -18.57 -3.15
CA GLY A 171 5.38 -19.31 -2.95
C GLY A 171 6.69 -18.49 -2.90
N GLY A 172 6.78 -17.54 -1.97
CA GLY A 172 8.01 -16.84 -1.60
C GLY A 172 8.10 -15.39 -2.11
N CYS A 173 8.66 -14.50 -1.28
CA CYS A 173 8.94 -13.11 -1.67
C CYS A 173 10.22 -13.04 -2.50
N ARG A 174 10.14 -13.51 -3.75
CA ARG A 174 11.26 -13.51 -4.71
C ARG A 174 11.31 -12.25 -5.59
N SER A 175 10.16 -11.63 -5.80
CA SER A 175 9.99 -10.31 -6.39
C SER A 175 8.75 -9.65 -5.80
N TRP A 176 8.66 -8.33 -5.91
CA TRP A 176 7.44 -7.58 -5.63
C TRP A 176 7.31 -6.41 -6.60
N ASP A 177 6.47 -6.56 -7.61
CA ASP A 177 6.29 -5.55 -8.66
C ASP A 177 5.32 -4.43 -8.21
N ALA A 178 5.84 -3.21 -8.08
CA ALA A 178 5.04 -2.01 -8.01
C ALA A 178 4.88 -1.39 -9.40
N VAL A 179 3.73 -0.77 -9.66
CA VAL A 179 3.53 0.06 -10.85
C VAL A 179 3.96 1.48 -10.51
N GLU A 180 4.91 2.01 -11.27
CA GLU A 180 5.35 3.40 -11.20
C GLU A 180 4.57 4.20 -12.23
N LEU A 181 3.82 5.21 -11.76
CA LEU A 181 2.96 6.07 -12.57
C LEU A 181 3.56 7.47 -12.61
N SER A 182 3.93 7.95 -13.80
CA SER A 182 4.48 9.29 -13.98
C SER A 182 3.47 10.21 -14.65
N ASP A 183 3.31 11.42 -14.11
CA ASP A 183 2.61 12.53 -14.78
C ASP A 183 3.56 13.46 -15.56
N GLY A 184 4.84 13.11 -15.63
CA GLY A 184 5.93 13.92 -16.20
C GLY A 184 6.57 14.91 -15.24
N THR A 185 6.07 15.01 -14.00
CA THR A 185 6.65 15.84 -12.93
C THR A 185 6.96 15.04 -11.67
N THR A 186 6.17 14.01 -11.38
CA THR A 186 6.34 13.15 -10.21
C THR A 186 6.04 11.72 -10.58
N ASP A 187 6.87 10.80 -10.07
CA ASP A 187 6.69 9.37 -10.19
C ASP A 187 6.07 8.83 -8.89
N ARG A 188 4.98 8.08 -9.02
CA ARG A 188 4.25 7.53 -7.87
C ARG A 188 4.26 6.02 -7.95
N LEU A 189 4.77 5.36 -6.91
CA LEU A 189 4.67 3.91 -6.79
C LEU A 189 3.29 3.54 -6.23
N VAL A 190 2.59 2.67 -6.94
CA VAL A 190 1.38 2.02 -6.47
C VAL A 190 1.57 0.51 -6.51
N THR A 191 0.92 -0.20 -5.59
CA THR A 191 1.01 -1.66 -5.54
C THR A 191 -0.34 -2.28 -5.31
N ASP A 192 -0.42 -3.53 -5.74
CA ASP A 192 -1.60 -4.32 -5.64
C ASP A 192 -1.71 -5.01 -4.28
N LEU A 193 -2.71 -4.60 -3.49
CA LEU A 193 -3.04 -5.23 -2.22
C LEU A 193 -4.40 -5.94 -2.28
N GLY A 194 -4.88 -6.30 -3.47
CA GLY A 194 -6.09 -7.10 -3.68
C GLY A 194 -7.39 -6.30 -3.77
N GLU A 195 -7.35 -4.97 -3.71
CA GLU A 195 -8.51 -4.10 -3.95
C GLU A 195 -8.55 -3.57 -5.40
N LEU A 196 -9.65 -2.88 -5.77
CA LEU A 196 -9.72 -2.22 -7.09
C LEU A 196 -8.83 -0.98 -7.18
N ALA A 197 -8.73 -0.20 -6.10
CA ALA A 197 -7.82 0.93 -6.04
C ALA A 197 -6.48 0.43 -5.47
N PRO A 198 -5.38 0.48 -6.24
CA PRO A 198 -4.07 0.07 -5.74
C PRO A 198 -3.58 1.04 -4.65
N ALA A 199 -2.76 0.54 -3.74
CA ALA A 199 -2.24 1.33 -2.63
C ALA A 199 -1.00 2.12 -3.05
N ARG A 200 -0.97 3.43 -2.76
CA ARG A 200 0.24 4.25 -2.95
C ARG A 200 1.32 3.87 -1.93
N LEU A 201 2.55 3.72 -2.38
CA LEU A 201 3.72 3.53 -1.52
C LEU A 201 4.42 4.86 -1.31
N THR A 202 4.71 5.19 -0.05
CA THR A 202 5.40 6.44 0.32
C THR A 202 6.54 6.18 1.30
N SER A 203 7.41 7.18 1.42
CA SER A 203 8.49 7.23 2.41
C SER A 203 8.40 8.50 3.23
N GLY A 204 9.24 8.60 4.26
CA GLY A 204 9.38 9.81 5.06
C GLY A 204 8.48 9.88 6.30
N PRO A 205 8.63 10.94 7.11
CA PRO A 205 7.94 11.07 8.39
C PRO A 205 6.41 11.12 8.19
N PRO A 206 5.61 10.56 9.11
CA PRO A 206 4.14 10.53 8.99
C PRO A 206 3.46 11.89 8.84
N SER A 207 4.12 12.96 9.26
CA SER A 207 3.64 14.34 9.10
C SER A 207 3.73 14.85 7.66
N GLN A 208 4.69 14.34 6.89
CA GLN A 208 5.03 14.77 5.53
C GLN A 208 5.51 13.57 4.71
N PRO A 209 4.64 12.56 4.44
CA PRO A 209 5.00 11.47 3.57
C PRO A 209 5.15 11.95 2.13
N HIS A 210 6.14 11.41 1.41
CA HIS A 210 6.43 11.77 0.02
C HIS A 210 6.61 10.53 -0.85
N ASP A 211 6.56 10.72 -2.17
CA ASP A 211 6.73 9.63 -3.14
C ASP A 211 8.12 9.00 -3.03
N VAL A 212 8.20 7.69 -3.23
CA VAL A 212 9.46 6.95 -3.20
C VAL A 212 10.27 7.29 -4.45
N ALA A 213 11.35 8.05 -4.29
CA ALA A 213 12.17 8.49 -5.42
C ALA A 213 13.68 8.25 -5.19
N GLY A 214 14.12 8.23 -3.92
CA GLY A 214 15.53 8.10 -3.58
C GLY A 214 16.02 6.66 -3.54
N ARG A 215 17.30 6.45 -3.91
CA ARG A 215 17.97 5.13 -3.78
C ARG A 215 17.87 4.57 -2.36
N SER A 216 18.10 5.38 -1.34
CA SER A 216 18.03 4.95 0.07
C SER A 216 16.63 4.46 0.48
N GLU A 217 15.59 4.99 -0.15
CA GLU A 217 14.19 4.65 0.09
C GLU A 217 13.83 3.36 -0.61
N LEU A 218 14.25 3.21 -1.87
CA LEU A 218 14.15 1.95 -2.61
C LEU A 218 14.87 0.82 -1.88
N GLU A 219 16.08 1.05 -1.37
CA GLU A 219 16.81 0.07 -0.56
C GLU A 219 16.08 -0.29 0.75
N SER A 220 15.39 0.68 1.36
CA SER A 220 14.60 0.45 2.57
C SER A 220 13.33 -0.36 2.25
N TRP A 221 12.67 -0.04 1.14
CA TRP A 221 11.50 -0.76 0.61
C TRP A 221 11.85 -2.19 0.17
N ALA A 222 13.02 -2.42 -0.42
CA ALA A 222 13.48 -3.77 -0.78
C ALA A 222 13.51 -4.72 0.41
N ARG A 223 13.76 -4.19 1.61
CA ARG A 223 13.76 -4.95 2.86
C ARG A 223 12.42 -4.94 3.59
N THR A 224 11.43 -4.19 3.11
CA THR A 224 10.07 -4.08 3.67
C THR A 224 9.02 -4.78 2.81
N ALA A 225 9.21 -4.85 1.48
CA ALA A 225 8.18 -5.27 0.52
C ALA A 225 7.63 -6.67 0.80
N CYS A 226 8.46 -7.58 1.33
CA CYS A 226 8.03 -8.91 1.74
C CYS A 226 7.03 -8.96 2.89
N LEU A 227 6.79 -7.83 3.56
CA LEU A 227 5.78 -7.71 4.62
C LEU A 227 4.45 -7.13 4.09
N LEU A 228 4.40 -6.63 2.86
CA LEU A 228 3.17 -6.11 2.26
C LEU A 228 2.01 -7.13 2.21
N PRO A 229 2.22 -8.45 2.06
CA PRO A 229 1.14 -9.43 2.21
C PRO A 229 0.39 -9.34 3.55
N SER A 230 1.03 -8.89 4.63
CA SER A 230 0.38 -8.82 5.95
C SER A 230 -0.61 -7.66 6.09
N VAL A 231 -0.72 -6.79 5.08
CA VAL A 231 -1.68 -5.67 5.06
C VAL A 231 -2.67 -5.77 3.90
N ARG A 232 -2.64 -6.87 3.14
CA ARG A 232 -3.48 -7.13 1.95
C ARG A 232 -4.96 -7.19 2.30
N SER A 233 -5.83 -6.79 1.36
CA SER A 233 -7.29 -6.99 1.38
C SER A 233 -8.01 -6.31 2.54
N HIS A 234 -7.56 -5.11 2.90
CA HIS A 234 -8.03 -4.36 4.06
C HIS A 234 -8.51 -2.93 3.73
N GLY A 235 -8.69 -2.64 2.44
CA GLY A 235 -9.07 -1.33 1.95
C GLY A 235 -7.93 -0.33 2.06
N VAL A 236 -6.71 -0.78 1.80
CA VAL A 236 -5.51 0.03 1.93
C VAL A 236 -5.49 1.10 0.84
N ARG A 237 -5.42 2.37 1.27
CA ARG A 237 -5.27 3.54 0.41
C ARG A 237 -3.79 3.83 0.15
N SER A 238 -2.96 3.69 1.19
CA SER A 238 -1.53 3.97 1.09
C SER A 238 -0.74 3.21 2.15
N VAL A 239 0.52 2.90 1.86
CA VAL A 239 1.47 2.34 2.81
C VAL A 239 2.69 3.26 2.89
N ASN A 240 2.90 3.86 4.06
CA ASN A 240 4.08 4.68 4.33
C ASN A 240 5.15 3.86 5.05
N SER A 241 6.42 3.94 4.63
CA SER A 241 7.55 3.33 5.33
C SER A 241 8.54 4.40 5.78
N TRP A 242 8.64 4.60 7.10
CA TRP A 242 9.44 5.66 7.70
C TRP A 242 10.58 5.11 8.55
N THR A 243 11.83 5.45 8.22
CA THR A 243 12.98 5.21 9.11
C THR A 243 12.95 6.21 10.26
N TYR A 244 12.55 5.78 11.46
CA TYR A 244 12.42 6.66 12.62
C TYR A 244 13.68 6.69 13.50
N ALA A 245 14.57 5.71 13.36
CA ALA A 245 15.85 5.70 14.05
C ALA A 245 16.92 4.86 13.32
N THR A 246 18.18 5.26 13.50
CA THR A 246 19.35 4.45 13.15
C THR A 246 20.10 4.16 14.44
N GLN A 247 20.38 2.89 14.72
CA GLN A 247 21.00 2.45 15.96
C GLN A 247 22.37 1.83 15.69
N PRO A 248 23.46 2.42 16.21
CA PRO A 248 24.75 1.73 16.32
C PRO A 248 24.58 0.46 17.14
N LEU A 249 25.07 -0.65 16.62
CA LEU A 249 24.98 -1.94 17.31
C LEU A 249 26.16 -2.11 18.26
N PRO A 250 25.96 -2.82 19.40
CA PRO A 250 27.05 -3.24 20.27
C PRO A 250 28.16 -3.96 19.49
N ASP A 251 29.34 -4.02 20.09
CA ASP A 251 30.47 -4.81 19.56
C ASP A 251 31.03 -4.31 18.23
N GLY A 252 30.68 -3.08 17.82
CA GLY A 252 31.11 -2.52 16.54
C GLY A 252 30.42 -3.18 15.34
N ASP A 253 29.27 -3.82 15.52
CA ASP A 253 28.61 -4.63 14.49
C ASP A 253 27.90 -3.83 13.37
N GLY A 254 28.19 -2.53 13.28
CA GLY A 254 27.61 -1.61 12.31
C GLY A 254 26.36 -0.91 12.84
N SER A 255 25.49 -0.46 11.94
CA SER A 255 24.27 0.26 12.30
C SER A 255 23.04 -0.43 11.73
N ALA A 256 22.03 -0.62 12.58
CA ALA A 256 20.71 -1.06 12.17
C ALA A 256 19.77 0.12 11.93
N ARG A 257 18.75 -0.09 11.09
CA ARG A 257 17.67 0.87 10.89
C ARG A 257 16.40 0.35 11.56
N TRP A 258 15.66 1.27 12.17
CA TRP A 258 14.34 1.03 12.70
C TRP A 258 13.32 1.76 11.83
N LEU A 259 12.36 1.00 11.31
CA LEU A 259 11.34 1.52 10.42
C LEU A 259 9.96 1.31 11.02
N CYS A 260 9.06 2.25 10.74
CA CYS A 260 7.66 2.05 10.96
C CYS A 260 6.92 2.08 9.64
N THR A 261 6.25 0.98 9.33
CA THR A 261 5.40 0.85 8.14
C THR A 261 3.96 0.93 8.57
N ARG A 262 3.23 1.89 7.99
CA ARG A 262 1.83 2.13 8.29
C ARG A 262 0.98 2.02 7.03
N ALA A 263 0.06 1.06 7.02
CA ALA A 263 -1.00 0.97 6.03
C ALA A 263 -2.22 1.78 6.49
N GLU A 264 -2.54 2.83 5.76
CA GLU A 264 -3.74 3.64 5.92
C GLU A 264 -4.86 3.09 5.04
N THR A 265 -6.09 3.09 5.56
CA THR A 265 -7.26 2.63 4.81
C THR A 265 -8.07 3.81 4.29
N TRP A 266 -8.89 3.56 3.27
CA TRP A 266 -9.88 4.54 2.79
C TRP A 266 -10.87 4.99 3.88
N ARG A 267 -11.10 4.15 4.89
CA ARG A 267 -12.04 4.44 5.99
C ARG A 267 -11.45 5.34 7.09
N GLY A 268 -10.14 5.51 7.13
CA GLY A 268 -9.43 6.16 8.24
C GLY A 268 -9.36 5.33 9.54
N THR A 269 -9.93 4.11 9.55
CA THR A 269 -9.90 3.12 10.65
C THR A 269 -9.46 1.77 10.11
N GLY A 270 -9.01 0.84 10.95
CA GLY A 270 -8.43 -0.44 10.50
C GLY A 270 -7.02 -0.29 9.94
N SER A 271 -6.35 0.78 10.38
CA SER A 271 -4.90 1.01 10.29
C SER A 271 -4.11 -0.26 10.64
N ARG A 272 -3.00 -0.52 9.93
CA ARG A 272 -2.02 -1.54 10.36
C ARG A 272 -0.64 -0.94 10.45
N VAL A 273 0.03 -1.21 11.55
CA VAL A 273 1.34 -0.64 11.88
C VAL A 273 2.31 -1.78 12.15
N LEU A 274 3.47 -1.74 11.50
CA LEU A 274 4.58 -2.66 11.69
C LEU A 274 5.82 -1.87 12.07
N ALA A 275 6.36 -2.11 13.26
CA ALA A 275 7.70 -1.65 13.61
C ALA A 275 8.71 -2.74 13.24
N GLN A 276 9.75 -2.34 12.49
CA GLN A 276 10.70 -3.25 11.88
C GLN A 276 12.13 -2.91 12.30
N PHE A 277 12.93 -3.97 12.46
CA PHE A 277 14.37 -3.89 12.65
C PHE A 277 15.09 -4.42 11.41
N GLN A 278 15.85 -3.55 10.75
CA GLN A 278 16.68 -3.89 9.61
C GLN A 278 18.16 -3.92 10.04
N ALA A 279 18.66 -5.12 10.36
CA ALA A 279 20.06 -5.34 10.74
C ALA A 279 21.03 -4.92 9.61
N PRO A 280 22.25 -4.47 9.92
CA PRO A 280 23.27 -4.20 8.91
C PRO A 280 23.56 -5.46 8.09
N SER A 281 23.81 -5.25 6.80
CA SER A 281 24.07 -6.34 5.85
C SER A 281 25.12 -5.88 4.84
N ALA A 282 26.19 -6.67 4.71
CA ALA A 282 27.19 -6.48 3.66
C ALA A 282 26.74 -7.04 2.30
N ARG A 283 25.60 -7.75 2.26
CA ARG A 283 25.05 -8.26 1.00
C ARG A 283 24.61 -7.10 0.07
N PRO A 284 24.71 -7.29 -1.26
CA PRO A 284 24.15 -6.36 -2.24
C PRO A 284 22.67 -6.04 -1.95
N PRO A 285 22.19 -4.80 -2.17
CA PRO A 285 20.85 -4.34 -1.81
C PRO A 285 19.71 -5.34 -2.08
N GLY A 286 19.62 -5.90 -3.29
CA GLY A 286 18.56 -6.84 -3.67
C GLY A 286 18.69 -8.27 -3.14
N SER A 287 19.70 -8.54 -2.30
CA SER A 287 19.91 -9.85 -1.66
C SER A 287 20.00 -9.76 -0.13
N ARG A 288 19.76 -8.55 0.41
CA ARG A 288 19.72 -8.32 1.85
C ARG A 288 18.48 -9.01 2.43
N PRO A 289 18.57 -9.62 3.62
CA PRO A 289 17.41 -10.22 4.26
C PRO A 289 16.36 -9.14 4.56
N PRO A 290 15.05 -9.46 4.50
CA PRO A 290 13.99 -8.58 4.96
C PRO A 290 14.21 -8.07 6.39
N GLY A 291 13.56 -6.96 6.72
CA GLY A 291 13.43 -6.50 8.10
C GLY A 291 12.69 -7.53 8.95
N VAL A 292 13.07 -7.62 10.22
CA VAL A 292 12.35 -8.44 11.20
C VAL A 292 11.25 -7.57 11.82
N VAL A 293 10.02 -8.08 11.90
CA VAL A 293 8.92 -7.41 12.58
C VAL A 293 9.17 -7.47 14.09
N ALA A 294 9.50 -6.33 14.68
CA ALA A 294 9.74 -6.17 16.10
C ALA A 294 8.44 -6.02 16.90
N ALA A 295 7.46 -5.34 16.31
CA ALA A 295 6.13 -5.18 16.88
C ALA A 295 5.11 -4.91 15.77
N ARG A 296 3.83 -5.21 16.05
CA ARG A 296 2.70 -4.92 15.17
C ARG A 296 1.54 -4.37 15.99
N SER A 297 0.66 -3.63 15.34
CA SER A 297 -0.56 -3.12 15.93
C SER A 297 -1.63 -2.93 14.86
N GLU A 298 -2.89 -3.15 15.22
CA GLU A 298 -4.05 -2.90 14.37
C GLU A 298 -4.90 -1.79 14.98
N ASP A 299 -5.51 -0.98 14.11
CA ASP A 299 -6.33 0.18 14.45
C ASP A 299 -5.64 1.19 15.40
N SER A 300 -4.31 1.29 15.27
CA SER A 300 -3.49 2.14 16.13
C SER A 300 -3.17 3.48 15.46
N PRO A 301 -3.10 4.58 16.25
CA PRO A 301 -2.69 5.89 15.75
C PRO A 301 -1.17 5.99 15.54
N ALA A 302 -0.39 5.03 16.05
CA ALA A 302 1.08 5.02 15.96
C ALA A 302 1.56 5.16 14.51
N CYS A 303 2.68 5.86 14.33
CA CYS A 303 3.26 6.17 13.02
C CYS A 303 2.30 6.88 12.06
N GLY A 304 1.24 7.49 12.58
CA GLY A 304 0.31 8.32 11.83
C GLY A 304 0.61 9.81 12.03
N LYS A 305 0.04 10.66 11.18
CA LYS A 305 0.22 12.12 11.22
C LYS A 305 -0.05 12.73 12.61
N ARG A 306 -1.05 12.22 13.32
CA ARG A 306 -1.44 12.72 14.66
C ARG A 306 -0.64 12.10 15.81
N THR A 307 -0.04 10.94 15.59
CA THR A 307 0.71 10.21 16.63
C THR A 307 1.91 9.55 15.96
N PRO A 308 2.93 10.35 15.58
CA PRO A 308 4.12 9.82 14.91
C PRO A 308 5.00 8.99 15.84
N ARG A 309 4.70 8.94 17.15
CA ARG A 309 5.51 8.21 18.12
C ARG A 309 5.41 6.69 17.93
N VAL A 310 6.55 6.01 18.04
CA VAL A 310 6.65 4.54 18.04
C VAL A 310 7.85 4.11 18.87
N LEU A 311 7.71 3.00 19.58
CA LEU A 311 8.78 2.33 20.31
C LEU A 311 8.68 0.82 20.02
N ALA A 312 9.79 0.21 19.65
CA ALA A 312 9.89 -1.23 19.45
C ALA A 312 11.27 -1.73 19.86
N GLY A 313 11.39 -3.04 20.06
CA GLY A 313 12.65 -3.68 20.38
C GLY A 313 12.71 -5.12 19.92
N VAL A 314 13.93 -5.63 19.82
CA VAL A 314 14.25 -7.01 19.42
C VAL A 314 15.27 -7.60 20.38
N LEU A 315 15.22 -8.92 20.53
CA LEU A 315 16.35 -9.67 21.08
C LEU A 315 17.31 -9.97 19.92
N TRP A 316 18.53 -9.45 20.00
CA TRP A 316 19.52 -9.53 18.92
C TRP A 316 20.82 -10.16 19.44
N LYS A 317 21.46 -10.96 18.59
CA LYS A 317 22.74 -11.60 18.86
C LYS A 317 23.83 -10.92 18.04
N SER A 318 24.89 -10.47 18.70
CA SER A 318 26.07 -9.93 18.03
C SER A 318 26.84 -11.01 17.28
N ARG A 319 27.71 -10.59 16.36
CA ARG A 319 28.64 -11.49 15.65
C ARG A 319 29.57 -12.20 16.63
N GLY A 320 29.95 -11.54 17.72
CA GLY A 320 30.71 -12.11 18.83
C GLY A 320 29.90 -13.08 19.71
N GLY A 321 28.62 -13.28 19.41
CA GLY A 321 27.75 -14.26 20.06
C GLY A 321 27.04 -13.78 21.33
N ARG A 322 27.20 -12.51 21.70
CA ARG A 322 26.55 -11.91 22.87
C ARG A 322 25.12 -11.49 22.55
N TRP A 323 24.22 -11.68 23.49
CA TRP A 323 22.81 -11.31 23.34
C TRP A 323 22.53 -9.93 23.95
N TYR A 324 21.68 -9.17 23.26
CA TYR A 324 21.25 -7.84 23.67
C TYR A 324 19.77 -7.67 23.41
N VAL A 325 19.09 -7.00 24.34
CA VAL A 325 17.83 -6.32 24.04
C VAL A 325 18.19 -4.99 23.39
N LEU A 326 17.81 -4.84 22.13
CA LEU A 326 17.90 -3.58 21.40
C LEU A 326 16.52 -2.94 21.34
N ALA A 327 16.41 -1.65 21.57
CA ALA A 327 15.18 -0.91 21.36
C ALA A 327 15.45 0.48 20.79
N ALA A 328 14.50 0.97 20.01
CA ALA A 328 14.49 2.34 19.54
C ALA A 328 13.10 2.93 19.60
N GLY A 329 13.05 4.17 20.10
CA GLY A 329 11.94 5.09 19.97
C GLY A 329 12.17 6.09 18.84
N SER A 330 11.09 6.67 18.34
CA SER A 330 11.13 7.86 17.47
C SER A 330 11.65 9.10 18.23
N GLU A 331 11.83 10.22 17.52
CA GLU A 331 12.51 11.42 18.05
C GLU A 331 11.92 12.03 19.32
N GLN A 332 10.65 11.75 19.63
CA GLN A 332 9.96 12.26 20.81
C GLN A 332 10.41 11.61 22.13
N PHE A 333 11.13 10.48 22.08
CA PHE A 333 11.57 9.74 23.26
C PHE A 333 12.88 10.32 23.84
N THR A 334 12.87 10.60 25.14
CA THR A 334 14.01 11.17 25.89
C THR A 334 14.75 10.16 26.75
N SER A 335 14.12 9.03 27.08
CA SER A 335 14.77 7.88 27.71
C SER A 335 14.00 6.60 27.43
N LEU A 336 14.71 5.48 27.41
CA LEU A 336 14.14 4.14 27.27
C LEU A 336 14.52 3.28 28.48
N THR A 337 13.63 2.36 28.83
CA THR A 337 13.80 1.42 29.93
C THR A 337 13.30 0.04 29.52
N THR A 338 13.97 -0.98 30.05
CA THR A 338 13.60 -2.39 29.96
C THR A 338 13.25 -2.89 31.35
N SER A 339 12.23 -3.73 31.44
CA SER A 339 11.86 -4.47 32.63
C SER A 339 11.36 -5.87 32.26
N GLY A 340 11.15 -6.75 33.23
CA GLY A 340 10.67 -8.12 32.98
C GLY A 340 11.75 -9.00 32.38
N GLY A 341 12.52 -9.69 33.22
CA GLY A 341 13.62 -10.58 32.81
C GLY A 341 14.92 -9.86 32.44
N VAL A 342 14.85 -8.70 31.79
CA VAL A 342 15.99 -7.83 31.50
C VAL A 342 15.72 -6.43 32.02
N THR A 343 16.61 -5.92 32.88
CA THR A 343 16.50 -4.60 33.49
C THR A 343 17.64 -3.71 33.01
N GLY A 344 17.30 -2.51 32.57
CA GLY A 344 18.28 -1.54 32.10
C GLY A 344 17.60 -0.29 31.59
N SER A 345 18.35 0.81 31.55
CA SER A 345 17.87 2.11 31.11
C SER A 345 18.92 2.83 30.29
N ALA A 346 18.48 3.63 29.32
CA ALA A 346 19.33 4.50 28.53
C ALA A 346 18.70 5.88 28.41
N ARG A 347 19.54 6.93 28.46
CA ARG A 347 19.12 8.27 28.05
C ARG A 347 19.04 8.32 26.52
N GLY A 348 18.10 9.10 26.01
CA GLY A 348 17.80 9.21 24.59
C GLY A 348 16.80 8.15 24.10
N ARG A 349 16.71 8.04 22.77
CA ARG A 349 15.73 7.20 22.06
C ARG A 349 16.25 5.83 21.66
N LEU A 350 17.44 5.44 22.10
CA LEU A 350 18.08 4.16 21.75
C LEU A 350 18.47 3.43 23.03
N LEU A 351 18.33 2.11 23.03
CA LEU A 351 18.69 1.25 24.15
C LEU A 351 19.35 -0.02 23.63
N ALA A 352 20.44 -0.41 24.29
CA ALA A 352 21.11 -1.69 24.11
C ALA A 352 21.52 -2.20 25.51
N VAL A 353 20.90 -3.30 25.94
CA VAL A 353 21.13 -3.88 27.27
C VAL A 353 21.53 -5.34 27.10
N PRO A 354 22.61 -5.83 27.73
CA PRO A 354 22.97 -7.24 27.71
C PRO A 354 21.80 -8.13 28.17
N ALA A 355 21.63 -9.27 27.51
CA ALA A 355 20.54 -10.20 27.77
C ALA A 355 21.01 -11.65 27.59
N GLY A 356 20.16 -12.60 27.99
CA GLY A 356 20.27 -14.01 27.69
C GLY A 356 19.48 -14.41 26.44
N ALA A 357 19.80 -15.60 25.90
CA ALA A 357 19.01 -16.19 24.83
C ALA A 357 17.58 -16.49 25.33
N GLY A 358 16.57 -16.05 24.58
CA GLY A 358 15.16 -16.29 24.91
C GLY A 358 14.53 -15.28 25.88
N ASP A 359 15.29 -14.29 26.37
CA ASP A 359 14.77 -13.25 27.25
C ASP A 359 13.64 -12.44 26.62
N ARG A 360 12.68 -12.02 27.46
CA ARG A 360 11.50 -11.24 27.04
C ARG A 360 11.40 -9.93 27.81
N ALA A 361 12.03 -8.88 27.29
CA ALA A 361 11.92 -7.55 27.86
C ALA A 361 10.57 -6.87 27.58
N ARG A 362 10.05 -6.19 28.59
CA ARG A 362 9.02 -5.16 28.48
C ARG A 362 9.70 -3.82 28.27
N LEU A 363 9.28 -3.10 27.25
CA LEU A 363 9.84 -1.80 26.89
C LEU A 363 8.91 -0.67 27.31
N ASN A 364 9.49 0.35 27.93
CA ASN A 364 8.85 1.62 28.19
C ASN A 364 9.79 2.75 27.80
N GLY A 365 9.23 3.86 27.34
CA GLY A 365 9.98 5.08 27.07
C GLY A 365 9.30 6.29 27.68
N ARG A 366 10.09 7.29 28.03
CA ARG A 366 9.62 8.60 28.47
C ARG A 366 9.69 9.59 27.32
N LEU A 367 8.65 10.40 27.15
CA LEU A 367 8.60 11.47 26.16
C LEU A 367 9.14 12.79 26.74
N GLY A 368 9.31 13.79 25.87
CA GLY A 368 9.74 15.14 26.27
C GLY A 368 8.79 15.85 27.24
N ASP A 369 7.51 15.51 27.22
CA ASP A 369 6.49 16.01 28.16
C ASP A 369 6.46 15.24 29.49
N GLY A 370 7.36 14.29 29.69
CA GLY A 370 7.45 13.46 30.88
C GLY A 370 6.51 12.25 30.90
N SER A 371 5.57 12.13 29.96
CA SER A 371 4.67 10.98 29.86
C SER A 371 5.42 9.68 29.55
N GLN A 372 4.88 8.55 30.00
CA GLN A 372 5.45 7.22 29.76
C GLN A 372 4.61 6.46 28.74
N VAL A 373 5.27 5.88 27.76
CA VAL A 373 4.65 5.16 26.64
C VAL A 373 5.33 3.80 26.49
N GLY A 374 4.54 2.73 26.36
CA GLY A 374 5.05 1.39 26.10
C GLY A 374 5.47 1.16 24.65
N ALA A 375 6.06 0.00 24.37
CA ALA A 375 6.24 -0.45 22.99
C ALA A 375 4.89 -0.62 22.26
N LEU A 376 4.95 -0.54 20.92
CA LEU A 376 3.85 -0.85 20.01
C LEU A 376 3.28 -2.24 20.31
N ARG A 377 1.95 -2.37 20.36
CA ARG A 377 1.23 -3.62 20.61
C ARG A 377 -0.08 -3.68 19.84
#